data_AF-A0A8T8SS20-F1
#
_entry.id   AF-A0A8T8SS20-F1
#
_cell.length_a   1.000
_cell.length_b   1.000
_cell.length_c   1.000
_cell.angle_alpha   90.00
_cell.angle_beta   90.00
_cell.angle_gamma   90.00
#
_symmetry.space_group_name_H-M   'P 1'
#
loop_
_entity.id
_entity.type
_entity.pdbx_description
1 polymer ?
#
loop_
_entity_poly.entity_id
_entity_poly.type
_entity_poly.pdbx_seq_one_letter_code
_entity_poly.pdbx_strand_id
1 'polypeptide(L)'
;MAPVAAPWHLLLAWTRLVFRQYYSSSQIGTALSMDRLREMLNRGKTGLNDSEPQFNDGWALLRHTFEGRTLAALESTIDDQDHLNSWNPTKREFFSACRRVYREHISPEAIQTALRAKDQLKAASGLFLRDCLIGIEYEDATKTGDIGRMEMVEKYMLLGFAAVGSDNYKTMLLSRRLSAKVLPARALRVLRGAALVNRHGRDKGWEAADHLQETYVKEVKSSLWGQHGASLGTRVEDRISALPAFSQAVKLDASEQIGLDYYLRPRRAKDATRDIRMVQRAAMDTNLYTLTSDRSLEGAKYTKPHRSKDGVAVQAAWADFDAVHSKESVNDIIALGWIKVRSKGLPQFYNEEDALTTRESMLRTMLRPLGTDNNSGEGDDDHDDDEDDDAWDEADRDLRSRLARDREDGGLMHEL
;
A
#
# COMPACT_ATOMS: atom_id res chain seq x y z
N MET A 1 -15.63 11.17 -11.35
CA MET A 1 -14.84 9.93 -11.26
C MET A 1 -14.47 9.64 -9.82
N ALA A 2 -15.02 8.56 -9.24
CA ALA A 2 -14.44 8.01 -8.02
C ALA A 2 -12.95 7.72 -8.29
N PRO A 3 -12.02 8.05 -7.37
CA PRO A 3 -10.61 7.80 -7.60
C PRO A 3 -10.41 6.30 -7.81
N VAL A 4 -10.04 5.90 -9.03
CA VAL A 4 -9.56 4.55 -9.30
C VAL A 4 -8.30 4.43 -8.47
N ALA A 5 -8.30 3.51 -7.50
CA ALA A 5 -7.09 3.29 -6.72
C ALA A 5 -5.96 2.95 -7.67
N ALA A 6 -4.77 3.41 -7.30
CA ALA A 6 -3.53 3.10 -7.97
C ALA A 6 -2.79 2.07 -7.10
N PRO A 7 -3.05 0.75 -7.22
CA PRO A 7 -2.53 -0.23 -6.28
C PRO A 7 -1.00 -0.24 -6.24
N TRP A 8 -0.33 -0.05 -7.37
CA TRP A 8 1.12 -0.02 -7.36
C TRP A 8 1.66 1.21 -6.63
N HIS A 9 1.06 2.39 -6.83
CA HIS A 9 1.40 3.59 -6.06
C HIS A 9 1.12 3.43 -4.56
N LEU A 10 0.06 2.72 -4.17
CA LEU A 10 -0.22 2.39 -2.76
C LEU A 10 0.89 1.52 -2.17
N LEU A 11 1.30 0.46 -2.87
CA LEU A 11 2.40 -0.41 -2.43
C LEU A 11 3.75 0.32 -2.40
N LEU A 12 4.00 1.20 -3.37
CA LEU A 12 5.18 2.08 -3.41
C LEU A 12 5.19 3.04 -2.21
N ALA A 13 4.07 3.71 -1.94
CA ALA A 13 3.93 4.61 -0.80
C ALA A 13 4.11 3.86 0.52
N TRP A 14 3.57 2.65 0.64
CA TRP A 14 3.77 1.79 1.80
C TRP A 14 5.23 1.37 1.97
N THR A 15 5.90 0.99 0.87
CA THR A 15 7.33 0.69 0.88
C THR A 15 8.14 1.86 1.42
N ARG A 16 7.86 3.08 0.93
CA ARG A 16 8.51 4.31 1.42
C ARG A 16 8.22 4.57 2.89
N LEU A 17 6.99 4.31 3.33
CA LEU A 17 6.60 4.45 4.74
C LEU A 17 7.43 3.51 5.63
N VAL A 18 7.48 2.22 5.29
CA VAL A 18 8.25 1.23 6.06
C VAL A 18 9.74 1.58 6.06
N PHE A 19 10.29 2.08 4.94
CA PHE A 19 11.66 2.62 4.93
C PHE A 19 11.84 3.76 5.93
N ARG A 20 11.04 4.82 5.85
CA ARG A 20 11.15 5.96 6.78
C ARG A 20 11.02 5.59 8.25
N GLN A 21 10.33 4.50 8.56
CA GLN A 21 10.12 4.04 9.92
C GLN A 21 11.29 3.19 10.44
N TYR A 22 11.97 2.43 9.58
CA TYR A 22 12.92 1.40 9.98
C TYR A 22 14.33 1.55 9.38
N TYR A 23 14.57 2.55 8.53
CA TYR A 23 15.84 2.69 7.81
C TYR A 23 16.97 3.14 8.72
N SER A 24 16.80 4.26 9.42
CA SER A 24 17.88 4.88 10.21
C SER A 24 18.10 4.23 11.58
N SER A 25 19.37 3.97 11.93
CA SER A 25 19.78 3.54 13.27
C SER A 25 19.46 4.56 14.35
N SER A 26 19.38 5.85 13.99
CA SER A 26 19.00 6.91 14.93
C SER A 26 17.53 6.84 15.37
N GLN A 27 16.66 6.14 14.63
CA GLN A 27 15.24 6.03 14.94
C GLN A 27 14.92 4.70 15.61
N ILE A 28 15.41 3.59 15.04
CA ILE A 28 15.02 2.24 15.47
C ILE A 28 16.15 1.44 16.15
N GLY A 29 17.29 2.09 16.39
CA GLY A 29 18.47 1.44 16.93
C GLY A 29 19.23 0.62 15.88
N THR A 30 20.47 0.31 16.22
CA THR A 30 21.44 -0.23 15.27
C THR A 30 21.13 -1.67 14.85
N ALA A 31 20.50 -2.47 15.71
CA ALA A 31 20.14 -3.87 15.42
C ALA A 31 18.96 -4.01 14.44
N LEU A 32 18.06 -3.01 14.39
CA LEU A 32 16.88 -3.05 13.53
C LEU A 32 17.01 -2.25 12.24
N SER A 33 17.97 -1.33 12.17
CA SER A 33 18.20 -0.44 11.04
C SER A 33 18.38 -1.19 9.72
N MET A 34 17.57 -0.81 8.73
CA MET A 34 17.74 -1.33 7.38
C MET A 34 18.97 -0.78 6.67
N ASP A 35 19.49 0.39 7.07
CA ASP A 35 20.76 0.89 6.52
C ASP A 35 21.92 -0.04 6.86
N ARG A 36 21.97 -0.54 8.11
CA ARG A 36 22.96 -1.54 8.51
C ARG A 36 22.80 -2.85 7.74
N LEU A 37 21.55 -3.32 7.56
CA LEU A 37 21.28 -4.52 6.77
C LEU A 37 21.68 -4.32 5.30
N ARG A 38 21.41 -3.15 4.72
CA ARG A 38 21.87 -2.78 3.38
C ARG A 38 23.39 -2.89 3.27
N GLU A 39 24.14 -2.37 4.24
CA GLU A 39 25.60 -2.47 4.29
C GLU A 39 26.08 -3.91 4.42
N MET A 40 25.50 -4.65 5.36
CA MET A 40 25.80 -6.07 5.58
C MET A 40 25.59 -6.91 4.31
N LEU A 41 24.56 -6.60 3.53
CA LEU A 41 24.23 -7.26 2.27
C LEU A 41 24.99 -6.70 1.05
N ASN A 42 25.92 -5.77 1.25
CA ASN A 42 26.69 -5.10 0.18
C ASN A 42 25.80 -4.45 -0.90
N ARG A 43 24.67 -3.87 -0.49
CA ARG A 43 23.77 -3.16 -1.41
C ARG A 43 24.11 -1.67 -1.48
N GLY A 44 24.16 -1.13 -2.69
CA GLY A 44 24.51 0.28 -2.93
C GLY A 44 23.46 1.26 -2.38
N LYS A 45 23.89 2.45 -1.97
CA LYS A 45 23.02 3.55 -1.48
C LYS A 45 22.18 4.19 -2.59
N THR A 46 22.64 4.13 -3.84
CA THR A 46 22.06 4.86 -4.98
C THR A 46 20.59 4.51 -5.26
N GLY A 47 20.17 3.27 -4.99
CA GLY A 47 18.78 2.82 -5.13
C GLY A 47 18.03 2.62 -3.80
N LEU A 48 18.69 2.82 -2.67
CA LEU A 48 18.20 2.50 -1.33
C LEU A 48 18.49 3.66 -0.39
N ASN A 49 17.78 4.76 -0.58
CA ASN A 49 17.79 5.89 0.35
C ASN A 49 16.56 5.83 1.29
N ASP A 50 16.62 6.57 2.38
CA ASP A 50 15.59 6.58 3.44
C ASP A 50 14.23 7.13 2.97
N SER A 51 14.25 8.23 2.21
CA SER A 51 13.02 8.97 1.89
C SER A 51 12.23 8.39 0.71
N GLU A 52 12.95 7.90 -0.30
CA GLU A 52 12.47 7.49 -1.62
C GLU A 52 13.34 6.36 -2.20
N PRO A 53 13.34 5.15 -1.61
CA PRO A 53 13.99 4.00 -2.20
C PRO A 53 13.40 3.71 -3.59
N GLN A 54 14.25 3.24 -4.51
CA GLN A 54 13.78 2.69 -5.77
C GLN A 54 12.92 1.46 -5.47
N PHE A 55 11.68 1.44 -5.96
CA PHE A 55 10.68 0.42 -5.60
C PHE A 55 11.23 -1.01 -5.61
N ASN A 56 11.80 -1.45 -6.74
CA ASN A 56 12.25 -2.84 -6.88
C ASN A 56 13.35 -3.22 -5.88
N ASP A 57 14.33 -2.34 -5.64
CA ASP A 57 15.44 -2.63 -4.74
C ASP A 57 15.00 -2.52 -3.29
N GLY A 58 14.18 -1.51 -2.98
CA GLY A 58 13.61 -1.30 -1.65
C GLY A 58 12.69 -2.43 -1.24
N TRP A 59 11.75 -2.80 -2.11
CA TRP A 59 10.83 -3.90 -1.87
C TRP A 59 11.56 -5.23 -1.74
N ALA A 60 12.57 -5.49 -2.57
CA ALA A 60 13.41 -6.68 -2.40
C ALA A 60 14.14 -6.70 -1.06
N LEU A 61 14.68 -5.56 -0.60
CA LEU A 61 15.32 -5.49 0.72
C LEU A 61 14.32 -5.78 1.84
N LEU A 62 13.12 -5.19 1.79
CA LEU A 62 12.07 -5.46 2.78
C LEU A 62 11.69 -6.93 2.82
N ARG A 63 11.48 -7.55 1.65
CA ARG A 63 11.13 -8.97 1.56
C ARG A 63 12.23 -9.87 2.11
N HIS A 64 13.48 -9.67 1.70
CA HIS A 64 14.59 -10.49 2.22
C HIS A 64 14.75 -10.30 3.73
N THR A 65 14.54 -9.07 4.21
CA THR A 65 14.61 -8.76 5.63
C THR A 65 13.48 -9.44 6.41
N PHE A 66 12.25 -9.33 5.90
CA PHE A 66 11.06 -9.97 6.47
C PHE A 66 11.22 -11.50 6.50
N GLU A 67 11.64 -12.12 5.40
CA GLU A 67 11.83 -13.57 5.30
C GLU A 67 12.90 -14.04 6.30
N GLY A 68 14.08 -13.40 6.33
CA GLY A 68 15.15 -13.77 7.26
C GLY A 68 14.75 -13.58 8.73
N ARG A 69 14.05 -12.49 9.04
CA ARG A 69 13.53 -12.22 10.38
C ARG A 69 12.40 -13.17 10.79
N THR A 70 11.55 -13.58 9.85
CA THR A 70 10.49 -14.56 10.10
C THR A 70 11.09 -15.94 10.38
N LEU A 71 12.16 -16.32 9.68
CA LEU A 71 12.89 -17.57 9.97
C LEU A 71 13.52 -17.53 11.37
N ALA A 72 14.12 -16.41 11.78
CA ALA A 72 14.66 -16.25 13.13
C ALA A 72 13.55 -16.31 14.20
N ALA A 73 12.41 -15.67 13.95
CA ALA A 73 11.24 -15.73 14.81
C ALA A 73 10.65 -17.14 14.89
N LEU A 74 10.63 -17.87 13.78
CA LEU A 74 10.21 -19.26 13.74
C LEU A 74 11.15 -20.15 14.54
N GLU A 75 12.46 -19.96 14.40
CA GLU A 75 13.49 -20.70 15.13
C GLU A 75 13.40 -20.49 16.65
N SER A 76 12.96 -19.31 17.11
CA SER A 76 12.67 -19.09 18.54
C SER A 76 11.36 -19.72 19.03
N THR A 77 10.54 -20.32 18.16
CA THR A 77 9.23 -20.92 18.51
C THR A 77 9.13 -22.43 18.25
N ILE A 78 10.15 -23.02 17.64
CA ILE A 78 10.30 -24.47 17.49
C ILE A 78 11.16 -24.97 18.65
N ASP A 79 10.90 -26.19 19.12
CA ASP A 79 11.62 -26.76 20.26
C ASP A 79 13.11 -26.94 19.92
N ASP A 80 13.99 -26.83 20.92
CA ASP A 80 15.46 -26.88 20.77
C ASP A 80 15.99 -28.12 20.03
N GLN A 81 15.20 -29.20 19.94
CA GLN A 81 15.56 -30.42 19.21
C GLN A 81 15.33 -30.33 17.69
N ASP A 82 14.51 -29.39 17.24
CA ASP A 82 14.17 -29.20 15.83
C ASP A 82 14.97 -28.04 15.24
N HIS A 83 16.13 -28.35 14.64
CA HIS A 83 16.81 -27.36 13.81
C HIS A 83 16.02 -27.09 12.53
N LEU A 84 15.87 -25.81 12.16
CA LEU A 84 15.09 -25.39 10.99
C LEU A 84 15.55 -26.06 9.68
N ASN A 85 16.84 -26.42 9.58
CA ASN A 85 17.40 -27.08 8.40
C ASN A 85 16.98 -28.56 8.25
N SER A 86 16.57 -29.21 9.34
CA SER A 86 16.06 -30.58 9.36
C SER A 86 14.55 -30.65 9.64
N TRP A 87 13.91 -29.49 9.84
CA TRP A 87 12.50 -29.40 10.17
C TRP A 87 11.63 -29.76 8.96
N ASN A 88 10.94 -30.89 9.06
CA ASN A 88 10.02 -31.38 8.03
C ASN A 88 8.60 -31.54 8.62
N PRO A 89 7.89 -30.43 8.89
CA PRO A 89 6.62 -30.46 9.59
C PRO A 89 5.51 -31.02 8.72
N THR A 90 4.57 -31.72 9.36
CA THR A 90 3.24 -31.94 8.78
C THR A 90 2.52 -30.60 8.55
N LYS A 91 1.51 -30.59 7.67
CA LYS A 91 0.68 -29.39 7.42
C LYS A 91 0.14 -28.79 8.73
N ARG A 92 -0.29 -29.64 9.67
CA ARG A 92 -0.82 -29.21 10.97
C ARG A 92 0.26 -28.54 11.83
N GLU A 93 1.45 -29.11 11.91
CA GLU A 93 2.59 -28.56 12.65
C GLU A 93 3.05 -27.24 12.05
N PHE A 94 3.12 -27.15 10.71
CA PHE A 94 3.45 -25.92 10.01
C PHE A 94 2.50 -24.77 10.39
N PHE A 95 1.18 -24.97 10.26
CA PHE A 95 0.20 -23.94 10.64
C PHE A 95 0.19 -23.67 12.15
N SER A 96 0.50 -24.67 12.98
CA SER A 96 0.68 -24.46 14.41
C SER A 96 1.86 -23.53 14.70
N ALA A 97 3.00 -23.75 14.04
CA ALA A 97 4.17 -22.90 14.15
C ALA A 97 3.89 -21.48 13.65
N CYS A 98 3.23 -21.32 12.50
CA CYS A 98 2.82 -19.99 12.02
C CYS A 98 1.96 -19.23 13.04
N ARG A 99 1.01 -19.93 13.70
CA ARG A 99 0.19 -19.32 14.76
C ARG A 99 1.01 -18.94 15.99
N ARG A 100 2.01 -19.74 16.37
CA ARG A 100 2.95 -19.39 17.45
C ARG A 100 3.75 -18.14 17.11
N VAL A 101 4.38 -18.10 15.93
CA VAL A 101 5.11 -16.91 15.45
C VAL A 101 4.23 -15.68 15.49
N TYR A 102 3.00 -15.76 14.95
CA TYR A 102 2.06 -14.63 15.01
C TYR A 102 1.77 -14.23 16.46
N ARG A 103 1.33 -15.19 17.29
CA ARG A 103 0.90 -14.92 18.67
C ARG A 103 2.04 -14.36 19.54
N GLU A 104 3.27 -14.83 19.37
CA GLU A 104 4.39 -14.56 20.27
C GLU A 104 5.28 -13.40 19.80
N HIS A 105 5.17 -13.01 18.52
CA HIS A 105 6.07 -12.02 17.92
C HIS A 105 5.38 -10.88 17.14
N ILE A 106 4.19 -11.11 16.56
CA ILE A 106 3.56 -10.14 15.64
C ILE A 106 2.26 -9.55 16.21
N SER A 107 1.56 -10.31 17.05
CA SER A 107 0.26 -9.93 17.61
C SER A 107 0.34 -8.63 18.42
N PRO A 108 -0.76 -7.84 18.49
CA PRO A 108 -0.84 -6.68 19.37
C PRO A 108 -0.49 -7.03 20.83
N GLU A 109 -0.91 -8.21 21.31
CA GLU A 109 -0.64 -8.69 22.65
C GLU A 109 0.84 -8.97 22.89
N ALA A 110 1.56 -9.54 21.90
CA ALA A 110 3.00 -9.77 21.99
C ALA A 110 3.77 -8.44 22.05
N ILE A 111 3.38 -7.46 21.23
CA ILE A 111 3.99 -6.13 21.22
C ILE A 111 3.76 -5.45 22.58
N GLN A 112 2.53 -5.47 23.09
CA GLN A 112 2.18 -4.93 24.40
C GLN A 112 2.93 -5.63 25.55
N THR A 113 3.10 -6.95 25.46
CA THR A 113 3.88 -7.72 26.44
C THR A 113 5.35 -7.28 26.44
N ALA A 114 5.94 -7.09 25.27
CA ALA A 114 7.31 -6.57 25.15
C ALA A 114 7.43 -5.13 25.70
N LEU A 115 6.49 -4.25 25.38
CA LEU A 115 6.46 -2.87 25.89
C LEU A 115 6.33 -2.81 27.42
N ARG A 116 5.45 -3.64 28.01
CA ARG A 116 5.33 -3.77 29.48
C ARG A 116 6.59 -4.28 30.15
N ALA A 117 7.32 -5.17 29.49
CA ALA A 117 8.64 -5.63 29.92
C ALA A 117 9.76 -4.61 29.61
N LYS A 118 9.44 -3.46 29.01
CA LYS A 118 10.36 -2.43 28.53
C LYS A 118 11.39 -2.96 27.51
N ASP A 119 11.03 -4.00 26.78
CA ASP A 119 11.81 -4.55 25.67
C ASP A 119 11.43 -3.85 24.36
N GLN A 120 12.00 -2.67 24.16
CA GLN A 120 11.73 -1.83 22.99
C GLN A 120 12.19 -2.49 21.69
N LEU A 121 13.29 -3.27 21.75
CA LEU A 121 13.84 -3.93 20.58
C LEU A 121 12.91 -5.05 20.07
N LYS A 122 12.38 -5.89 20.96
CA LYS A 122 11.41 -6.92 20.57
C LYS A 122 10.11 -6.30 20.06
N ALA A 123 9.60 -5.27 20.73
CA ALA A 123 8.40 -4.56 20.31
C ALA A 123 8.56 -3.98 18.88
N ALA A 124 9.67 -3.28 18.63
CA ALA A 124 9.99 -2.73 17.32
C ALA A 124 10.19 -3.80 16.24
N SER A 125 10.78 -4.95 16.60
CA SER A 125 10.93 -6.11 15.70
C SER A 125 9.57 -6.68 15.27
N GLY A 126 8.65 -6.82 16.22
CA GLY A 126 7.29 -7.30 15.96
C GLY A 126 6.49 -6.37 15.07
N LEU A 127 6.57 -5.06 15.33
CA LEU A 127 5.96 -4.04 14.48
C LEU A 127 6.53 -4.07 13.05
N PHE A 128 7.85 -4.22 12.90
CA PHE A 128 8.46 -4.36 11.57
C PHE A 128 7.89 -5.56 10.79
N LEU A 129 7.74 -6.72 11.45
CA LEU A 129 7.17 -7.91 10.82
C LEU A 129 5.72 -7.65 10.39
N ARG A 130 4.90 -7.05 11.27
CA ARG A 130 3.51 -6.69 10.97
C ARG A 130 3.43 -5.76 9.77
N ASP A 131 4.23 -4.69 9.76
CA ASP A 131 4.16 -3.65 8.74
C ASP A 131 4.64 -4.16 7.37
N CYS A 132 5.66 -5.02 7.34
CA CYS A 132 6.06 -5.74 6.14
C CYS A 132 4.97 -6.70 5.65
N LEU A 133 4.34 -7.46 6.56
CA LEU A 133 3.29 -8.44 6.22
C LEU A 133 2.09 -7.77 5.55
N ILE A 134 1.69 -6.57 5.99
CA ILE A 134 0.65 -5.76 5.34
C ILE A 134 0.98 -5.53 3.85
N GLY A 135 2.20 -5.10 3.53
CA GLY A 135 2.60 -4.87 2.14
C GLY A 135 2.71 -6.16 1.32
N ILE A 136 3.20 -7.25 1.93
CA ILE A 136 3.33 -8.56 1.27
C ILE A 136 1.95 -9.14 0.94
N GLU A 137 1.00 -9.06 1.87
CA GLU A 137 -0.38 -9.48 1.65
C GLU A 137 -1.04 -8.65 0.54
N TYR A 138 -0.78 -7.33 0.51
CA TYR A 138 -1.28 -6.46 -0.56
C TYR A 138 -0.71 -6.84 -1.93
N GLU A 139 0.59 -7.14 -2.01
CA GLU A 139 1.25 -7.60 -3.24
C GLU A 139 0.68 -8.94 -3.72
N ASP A 140 0.51 -9.91 -2.81
CA ASP A 140 -0.04 -11.23 -3.14
C ASP A 140 -1.51 -11.15 -3.58
N ALA A 141 -2.33 -10.35 -2.88
CA ALA A 141 -3.71 -10.07 -3.26
C ALA A 141 -3.79 -9.41 -4.65
N THR A 142 -2.91 -8.45 -4.93
CA THR A 142 -2.81 -7.81 -6.26
C THR A 142 -2.46 -8.83 -7.33
N LYS A 143 -1.46 -9.69 -7.10
CA LYS A 143 -1.01 -10.71 -8.07
C LYS A 143 -2.05 -11.79 -8.33
N THR A 144 -2.82 -12.16 -7.31
CA THR A 144 -3.91 -13.15 -7.41
C THR A 144 -5.21 -12.56 -7.95
N GLY A 145 -5.32 -11.24 -8.05
CA GLY A 145 -6.56 -10.57 -8.48
C GLY A 145 -7.63 -10.51 -7.38
N ASP A 146 -7.26 -10.73 -6.12
CA ASP A 146 -8.19 -10.77 -4.99
C ASP A 146 -8.43 -9.37 -4.42
N ILE A 147 -9.42 -8.69 -5.01
CA ILE A 147 -9.86 -7.34 -4.59
C ILE A 147 -10.34 -7.32 -3.14
N GLY A 148 -10.95 -8.40 -2.65
CA GLY A 148 -11.47 -8.46 -1.28
C GLY A 148 -10.34 -8.43 -0.26
N ARG A 149 -9.28 -9.23 -0.49
CA ARG A 149 -8.06 -9.19 0.31
C ARG A 149 -7.37 -7.83 0.23
N MET A 150 -7.25 -7.25 -0.97
CA MET A 150 -6.70 -5.89 -1.14
C MET A 150 -7.45 -4.86 -0.30
N GLU A 151 -8.79 -4.87 -0.35
CA GLU A 151 -9.62 -3.96 0.43
C GLU A 151 -9.39 -4.12 1.93
N MET A 152 -9.30 -5.36 2.44
CA MET A 152 -9.04 -5.58 3.87
C MET A 152 -7.70 -4.99 4.30
N VAL A 153 -6.66 -5.12 3.47
CA VAL A 153 -5.34 -4.56 3.73
C VAL A 153 -5.31 -3.04 3.64
N GLU A 154 -6.07 -2.46 2.69
CA GLU A 154 -6.21 -1.00 2.53
C GLU A 154 -6.65 -0.31 3.84
N LYS A 155 -7.36 -1.00 4.76
CA LYS A 155 -7.71 -0.47 6.09
C LYS A 155 -6.47 -0.15 6.91
N TYR A 156 -5.52 -1.07 6.98
CA TYR A 156 -4.29 -0.89 7.73
C TYR A 156 -3.36 0.11 7.03
N MET A 157 -3.34 0.10 5.69
CA MET A 157 -2.58 1.09 4.93
C MET A 157 -3.08 2.52 5.17
N LEU A 158 -4.40 2.73 5.23
CA LEU A 158 -5.00 4.01 5.59
C LEU A 158 -4.47 4.52 6.93
N LEU A 159 -4.43 3.65 7.95
CA LEU A 159 -3.91 4.01 9.27
C LEU A 159 -2.43 4.42 9.17
N GLY A 160 -1.58 3.62 8.52
CA GLY A 160 -0.18 4.00 8.35
C GLY A 160 0.01 5.32 7.60
N PHE A 161 -0.72 5.57 6.51
CA PHE A 161 -0.63 6.84 5.77
C PHE A 161 -1.08 8.03 6.61
N ALA A 162 -2.14 7.88 7.41
CA ALA A 162 -2.55 8.92 8.35
C ALA A 162 -1.47 9.18 9.41
N ALA A 163 -0.80 8.13 9.89
CA ALA A 163 0.27 8.22 10.88
C ALA A 163 1.43 9.11 10.40
N VAL A 164 1.82 8.99 9.14
CA VAL A 164 2.92 9.78 8.55
C VAL A 164 2.48 11.09 7.89
N GLY A 165 1.18 11.40 7.89
CA GLY A 165 0.66 12.63 7.26
C GLY A 165 0.68 12.59 5.74
N SER A 166 0.50 11.41 5.13
CA SER A 166 0.39 11.28 3.68
C SER A 166 -1.04 11.50 3.22
N ASP A 167 -1.45 12.78 3.20
CA ASP A 167 -2.85 13.18 3.04
C ASP A 167 -3.48 12.69 1.73
N ASN A 168 -2.74 12.69 0.61
CA ASN A 168 -3.25 12.21 -0.68
C ASN A 168 -3.72 10.75 -0.61
N TYR A 169 -2.91 9.84 -0.05
CA TYR A 169 -3.27 8.42 0.04
C TYR A 169 -4.33 8.17 1.12
N LYS A 170 -4.26 8.89 2.24
CA LYS A 170 -5.28 8.86 3.30
C LYS A 170 -6.66 9.26 2.74
N THR A 171 -6.76 10.42 2.11
CA THR A 171 -8.00 10.94 1.54
C THR A 171 -8.50 10.03 0.41
N MET A 172 -7.62 9.54 -0.46
CA MET A 172 -8.01 8.58 -1.50
C MET A 172 -8.64 7.30 -0.92
N LEU A 173 -8.04 6.71 0.13
CA LEU A 173 -8.57 5.50 0.76
C LEU A 173 -9.89 5.76 1.52
N LEU A 174 -10.04 6.93 2.16
CA LEU A 174 -11.30 7.35 2.78
C LEU A 174 -12.42 7.55 1.73
N SER A 175 -12.13 8.24 0.62
CA SER A 175 -13.07 8.42 -0.50
C SER A 175 -13.48 7.08 -1.12
N ARG A 176 -12.55 6.13 -1.20
CA ARG A 176 -12.80 4.77 -1.71
C ARG A 176 -13.68 3.94 -0.76
N ARG A 177 -13.52 4.10 0.55
CA ARG A 177 -14.40 3.53 1.58
C ARG A 177 -15.81 4.11 1.51
N LEU A 178 -15.92 5.43 1.43
CA LEU A 178 -17.20 6.10 1.24
C LEU A 178 -17.88 5.67 -0.07
N SER A 179 -17.12 5.52 -1.15
CA SER A 179 -17.63 5.01 -2.43
C SER A 179 -18.21 3.61 -2.30
N ALA A 180 -17.60 2.73 -1.50
CA ALA A 180 -18.10 1.37 -1.28
C ALA A 180 -19.44 1.33 -0.53
N LYS A 181 -19.71 2.30 0.34
CA LYS A 181 -21.01 2.43 1.04
C LYS A 181 -22.14 2.95 0.16
N VAL A 182 -21.79 3.82 -0.78
CA VAL A 182 -22.77 4.65 -1.51
C VAL A 182 -23.04 4.12 -2.92
N LEU A 183 -22.06 3.49 -3.57
CA LEU A 183 -22.25 2.98 -4.93
C LEU A 183 -22.94 1.63 -4.94
N PRO A 184 -23.79 1.35 -5.95
CA PRO A 184 -24.31 0.01 -6.19
C PRO A 184 -23.18 -1.02 -6.33
N ALA A 185 -23.41 -2.23 -5.82
CA ALA A 185 -22.40 -3.30 -5.81
C ALA A 185 -21.83 -3.60 -7.22
N ARG A 186 -22.65 -3.45 -8.28
CA ARG A 186 -22.22 -3.62 -9.68
C ARG A 186 -21.21 -2.53 -10.09
N ALA A 187 -21.48 -1.27 -9.80
CA ALA A 187 -20.58 -0.16 -10.12
C ALA A 187 -19.26 -0.29 -9.35
N LEU A 188 -19.33 -0.65 -8.05
CA LEU A 188 -18.14 -0.90 -7.24
C LEU A 188 -17.29 -2.04 -7.83
N ARG A 189 -17.91 -3.14 -8.24
CA ARG A 189 -17.21 -4.27 -8.87
C ARG A 189 -16.49 -3.85 -10.15
N VAL A 190 -17.12 -3.05 -11.01
CA VAL A 190 -16.50 -2.53 -12.23
C VAL A 190 -15.31 -1.63 -11.91
N LEU A 191 -15.48 -0.66 -11.01
CA LEU A 191 -14.41 0.27 -10.61
C LEU A 191 -13.23 -0.45 -9.96
N ARG A 192 -13.49 -1.45 -9.13
CA ARG A 192 -12.45 -2.24 -8.47
C ARG A 192 -11.77 -3.19 -9.46
N GLY A 193 -12.53 -3.81 -10.35
CA GLY A 193 -12.01 -4.67 -11.43
C GLY A 193 -11.08 -3.90 -12.37
N ALA A 194 -11.41 -2.65 -12.68
CA ALA A 194 -10.59 -1.78 -13.53
C ALA A 194 -9.23 -1.39 -12.91
N ALA A 195 -9.03 -1.60 -11.60
CA ALA A 195 -7.76 -1.30 -10.95
C ALA A 195 -6.68 -2.36 -11.22
N LEU A 196 -7.06 -3.53 -11.75
CA LEU A 196 -6.17 -4.65 -12.04
C LEU A 196 -6.30 -5.09 -13.50
N VAL A 197 -5.20 -5.60 -14.04
CA VAL A 197 -5.13 -6.14 -15.40
C VAL A 197 -4.33 -7.44 -15.39
N ASN A 198 -4.84 -8.47 -16.07
CA ASN A 198 -4.11 -9.71 -16.31
C ASN A 198 -3.79 -9.83 -17.79
N ARG A 199 -2.64 -9.24 -18.19
CA ARG A 199 -2.21 -9.18 -19.60
C ARG A 199 -2.08 -10.55 -20.26
N HIS A 200 -1.74 -11.57 -19.48
CA HIS A 200 -1.36 -12.88 -19.99
C HIS A 200 -2.39 -13.97 -19.74
N GLY A 201 -3.47 -13.66 -19.00
CA GLY A 201 -4.47 -14.64 -18.58
C GLY A 201 -3.92 -15.77 -17.69
N ARG A 202 -2.77 -15.56 -17.04
CA ARG A 202 -2.09 -16.59 -16.22
C ARG A 202 -2.49 -16.48 -14.77
N ASP A 203 -2.48 -17.60 -14.06
CA ASP A 203 -2.56 -17.59 -12.60
C ASP A 203 -1.42 -16.76 -12.00
N LYS A 204 -1.73 -15.99 -10.96
CA LYS A 204 -0.84 -14.99 -10.35
C LYS A 204 -0.26 -13.95 -11.33
N GLY A 205 -0.91 -13.77 -12.49
CA GLY A 205 -0.49 -12.88 -13.56
C GLY A 205 -1.14 -11.50 -13.53
N TRP A 206 -1.94 -11.20 -12.50
CA TRP A 206 -2.54 -9.88 -12.34
C TRP A 206 -1.48 -8.86 -11.92
N GLU A 207 -1.62 -7.65 -12.45
CA GLU A 207 -0.86 -6.49 -12.00
C GLU A 207 -1.78 -5.28 -11.86
N ALA A 208 -1.28 -4.26 -11.17
CA ALA A 208 -2.00 -3.02 -11.01
C ALA A 208 -2.08 -2.25 -12.33
N ALA A 209 -3.25 -1.72 -12.69
CA ALA A 209 -3.43 -0.98 -13.94
C ALA A 209 -2.54 0.27 -14.02
N ASP A 210 -2.30 0.94 -12.89
CA ASP A 210 -1.39 2.08 -12.78
C ASP A 210 0.08 1.69 -13.00
N HIS A 211 0.49 0.49 -12.60
CA HIS A 211 1.82 -0.04 -12.91
C HIS A 211 2.01 -0.29 -14.40
N LEU A 212 0.97 -0.82 -15.05
CA LEU A 212 0.99 -1.04 -16.49
C LEU A 212 1.09 0.30 -17.24
N GLN A 213 0.29 1.30 -16.82
CA GLN A 213 0.37 2.66 -17.34
C GLN A 213 1.78 3.25 -17.18
N GLU A 214 2.40 3.13 -16.01
CA GLU A 214 3.76 3.63 -15.76
C GLU A 214 4.80 2.91 -16.64
N THR A 215 4.64 1.60 -16.82
CA THR A 215 5.48 0.80 -17.73
C THR A 215 5.37 1.34 -19.16
N TYR A 216 4.16 1.61 -19.63
CA TYR A 216 3.92 2.16 -20.97
C TYR A 216 4.46 3.58 -21.13
N VAL A 217 4.26 4.47 -20.15
CA VAL A 217 4.85 5.81 -20.16
C VAL A 217 6.37 5.73 -20.27
N LYS A 218 6.99 4.82 -19.51
CA LYS A 218 8.43 4.59 -19.56
C LYS A 218 8.88 4.02 -20.91
N GLU A 219 8.12 3.09 -21.48
CA GLU A 219 8.41 2.52 -22.80
C GLU A 219 8.35 3.59 -23.89
N VAL A 220 7.31 4.42 -23.90
CA VAL A 220 7.17 5.57 -24.83
C VAL A 220 8.39 6.49 -24.71
N LYS A 221 8.73 6.92 -23.48
CA LYS A 221 9.92 7.76 -23.21
C LYS A 221 11.23 7.09 -23.64
N SER A 222 11.36 5.78 -23.45
CA SER A 222 12.56 5.04 -23.85
C SER A 222 12.67 4.83 -25.36
N SER A 223 11.53 4.88 -26.07
CA SER A 223 11.45 4.70 -27.51
C SER A 223 11.52 5.98 -28.31
N LEU A 224 11.87 7.09 -27.65
CA LEU A 224 12.39 8.28 -28.31
C LEU A 224 13.63 7.89 -29.12
N TRP A 225 13.41 7.44 -30.36
CA TRP A 225 14.35 7.60 -31.45
C TRP A 225 14.83 9.04 -31.37
N GLY A 226 16.14 9.25 -31.20
CA GLY A 226 16.71 10.56 -30.85
C GLY A 226 16.01 11.65 -31.64
N GLN A 227 15.38 12.59 -30.94
CA GLN A 227 14.55 13.63 -31.55
C GLN A 227 15.39 14.47 -32.50
N HIS A 228 15.45 14.05 -33.76
CA HIS A 228 16.10 14.73 -34.86
C HIS A 228 15.02 14.94 -35.92
N GLY A 229 14.36 16.10 -35.83
CA GLY A 229 13.43 16.61 -36.83
C GLY A 229 12.07 15.91 -36.88
N ALA A 230 11.07 16.65 -37.36
CA ALA A 230 9.70 16.21 -37.59
C ALA A 230 9.63 15.05 -38.60
N SER A 231 9.93 13.84 -38.15
CA SER A 231 9.96 12.63 -38.97
C SER A 231 8.68 11.82 -38.79
N LEU A 232 8.47 10.84 -39.68
CA LEU A 232 7.42 9.82 -39.60
C LEU A 232 7.30 9.21 -38.18
N GLY A 233 8.41 9.17 -37.43
CA GLY A 233 8.49 8.71 -36.05
C GLY A 233 7.54 9.44 -35.10
N THR A 234 7.31 10.75 -35.25
CA THR A 234 6.41 11.52 -34.36
C THR A 234 4.93 11.20 -34.64
N ARG A 235 4.54 10.98 -35.90
CA ARG A 235 3.18 10.56 -36.26
C ARG A 235 2.88 9.10 -35.92
N VAL A 236 3.91 8.27 -35.98
CA VAL A 236 3.87 6.88 -35.52
C VAL A 236 3.84 6.85 -33.99
N GLU A 237 4.57 7.72 -33.29
CA GLU A 237 4.54 7.91 -31.84
C GLU A 237 3.12 8.26 -31.35
N ASP A 238 2.40 9.17 -31.98
CA ASP A 238 1.01 9.48 -31.62
C ASP A 238 0.08 8.26 -31.75
N ARG A 239 0.29 7.40 -32.77
CA ARG A 239 -0.51 6.18 -32.98
C ARG A 239 -0.05 4.98 -32.14
N ILE A 240 1.24 4.90 -31.84
CA ILE A 240 1.87 3.84 -31.04
C ILE A 240 1.68 4.10 -29.54
N SER A 241 1.69 5.37 -29.12
CA SER A 241 1.33 5.81 -27.77
C SER A 241 -0.10 5.39 -27.39
N ALA A 242 -1.00 5.28 -28.38
CA ALA A 242 -2.34 4.74 -28.17
C ALA A 242 -2.39 3.21 -27.95
N LEU A 243 -1.36 2.45 -28.35
CA LEU A 243 -1.27 1.00 -28.18
C LEU A 243 0.16 0.54 -27.83
N PRO A 244 0.64 0.77 -26.60
CA PRO A 244 1.99 0.41 -26.18
C PRO A 244 2.33 -1.08 -26.33
N ALA A 245 1.35 -1.98 -26.15
CA ALA A 245 1.52 -3.41 -26.43
C ALA A 245 1.82 -3.68 -27.91
N PHE A 246 1.19 -2.93 -28.83
CA PHE A 246 1.49 -2.99 -30.26
C PHE A 246 2.86 -2.38 -30.56
N SER A 247 3.27 -1.30 -29.86
CA SER A 247 4.65 -0.77 -29.93
C SER A 247 5.69 -1.85 -29.66
N GLN A 248 5.49 -2.60 -28.57
CA GLN A 248 6.42 -3.61 -28.12
C GLN A 248 6.46 -4.78 -29.10
N ALA A 249 5.30 -5.24 -29.58
CA ALA A 249 5.21 -6.27 -30.61
C ALA A 249 5.92 -5.85 -31.90
N VAL A 250 5.64 -4.64 -32.40
CA VAL A 250 6.29 -4.10 -33.60
C VAL A 250 7.80 -3.95 -33.41
N LYS A 251 8.28 -3.55 -32.23
CA LYS A 251 9.72 -3.49 -31.94
C LYS A 251 10.37 -4.87 -31.95
N LEU A 252 9.72 -5.87 -31.37
CA LEU A 252 10.21 -7.24 -31.36
C LEU A 252 10.28 -7.79 -32.80
N ASP A 253 9.18 -7.68 -33.55
CA ASP A 253 9.09 -8.14 -34.94
C ASP A 253 10.07 -7.39 -35.84
N ALA A 254 10.15 -6.06 -35.73
CA ALA A 254 11.08 -5.26 -36.52
C ALA A 254 12.53 -5.61 -36.20
N SER A 255 12.87 -5.85 -34.92
CA SER A 255 14.21 -6.24 -34.51
C SER A 255 14.59 -7.63 -35.03
N GLU A 256 13.65 -8.58 -35.00
CA GLU A 256 13.81 -9.89 -35.62
C GLU A 256 14.06 -9.77 -37.13
N GLN A 257 13.27 -8.95 -37.83
CA GLN A 257 13.39 -8.76 -39.28
C GLN A 257 14.71 -8.11 -39.71
N ILE A 258 15.26 -7.20 -38.90
CA ILE A 258 16.54 -6.51 -39.18
C ILE A 258 17.75 -7.24 -38.58
N GLY A 259 17.55 -8.43 -37.98
CA GLY A 259 18.63 -9.22 -37.37
C GLY A 259 19.28 -8.53 -36.17
N LEU A 260 18.58 -7.60 -35.52
CA LEU A 260 19.02 -7.03 -34.26
C LEU A 260 18.53 -7.92 -33.12
N ASP A 261 19.47 -8.41 -32.31
CA ASP A 261 19.14 -9.07 -31.06
C ASP A 261 18.49 -8.06 -30.11
N TYR A 262 17.16 -7.97 -30.13
CA TYR A 262 16.41 -7.22 -29.14
C TYR A 262 16.47 -7.98 -27.81
N TYR A 263 17.53 -7.73 -27.06
CA TYR A 263 17.70 -8.28 -25.72
C TYR A 263 16.70 -7.64 -24.77
N LEU A 264 15.50 -8.22 -24.67
CA LEU A 264 14.70 -8.15 -23.45
C LEU A 264 15.49 -8.89 -22.38
N ARG A 265 16.41 -8.18 -21.71
CA ARG A 265 17.24 -8.77 -20.65
C ARG A 265 16.29 -9.42 -19.64
N PRO A 266 16.25 -10.77 -19.56
CA PRO A 266 15.40 -11.42 -18.59
C PRO A 266 15.93 -10.99 -17.24
N ARG A 267 15.12 -10.30 -16.43
CA ARG A 267 15.47 -10.06 -15.04
C ARG A 267 15.43 -11.41 -14.35
N ARG A 268 16.55 -12.14 -14.37
CA ARG A 268 16.71 -13.32 -13.50
C ARG A 268 16.57 -12.82 -12.07
N ALA A 269 15.62 -13.40 -11.34
CA ALA A 269 15.54 -13.21 -9.90
C ALA A 269 16.92 -13.59 -9.34
N LYS A 270 17.60 -12.63 -8.69
CA LYS A 270 18.84 -12.94 -7.98
C LYS A 270 18.46 -13.91 -6.86
N ASP A 271 19.28 -14.95 -6.68
CA ASP A 271 19.08 -15.87 -5.56
C ASP A 271 19.16 -15.09 -4.23
N ALA A 272 18.03 -15.01 -3.55
CA ALA A 272 17.86 -14.28 -2.30
C ALA A 272 18.32 -15.09 -1.08
N THR A 273 18.59 -16.40 -1.25
CA THR A 273 18.84 -17.34 -0.15
C THR A 273 19.98 -16.88 0.75
N ARG A 274 21.07 -16.39 0.16
CA ARG A 274 22.21 -15.86 0.92
C ARG A 274 21.80 -14.66 1.78
N ASP A 275 21.10 -13.70 1.21
CA ASP A 275 20.68 -12.49 1.91
C ASP A 275 19.75 -12.84 3.08
N ILE A 276 18.76 -13.69 2.83
CA ILE A 276 17.78 -14.16 3.82
C ILE A 276 18.50 -14.84 5.00
N ARG A 277 19.47 -15.74 4.73
CA ARG A 277 20.25 -16.42 5.78
C ARG A 277 21.15 -15.45 6.55
N MET A 278 21.73 -14.45 5.90
CA MET A 278 22.51 -13.43 6.59
C MET A 278 21.64 -12.58 7.53
N VAL A 279 20.45 -12.19 7.09
CA VAL A 279 19.47 -11.48 7.95
C VAL A 279 19.03 -12.37 9.11
N GLN A 280 18.72 -13.65 8.86
CA GLN A 280 18.32 -14.61 9.90
C GLN A 280 19.38 -14.67 11.02
N ARG A 281 20.65 -14.90 10.66
CA ARG A 281 21.75 -14.95 11.62
C ARG A 281 21.89 -13.66 12.40
N ALA A 282 21.88 -12.51 11.72
CA ALA A 282 21.97 -11.21 12.39
C ALA A 282 20.82 -10.99 13.40
N ALA A 283 19.60 -11.45 13.09
CA ALA A 283 18.46 -11.38 13.99
C ALA A 283 18.59 -12.32 15.21
N MET A 284 19.17 -13.51 15.02
CA MET A 284 19.46 -14.46 16.10
C MET A 284 20.59 -13.97 17.00
N ASP A 285 21.69 -13.48 16.43
CA ASP A 285 22.86 -12.97 17.17
C ASP A 285 22.47 -11.79 18.09
N THR A 286 21.44 -11.02 17.70
CA THR A 286 20.90 -9.90 18.48
C THR A 286 19.70 -10.28 19.36
N ASN A 287 19.30 -11.56 19.36
CA ASN A 287 18.17 -12.09 20.10
C ASN A 287 16.86 -11.31 19.88
N LEU A 288 16.57 -10.83 18.65
CA LEU A 288 15.45 -9.92 18.38
C LEU A 288 14.10 -10.44 18.88
N TYR A 289 13.90 -11.76 18.85
CA TYR A 289 12.63 -12.41 19.18
C TYR A 289 12.58 -13.03 20.57
N THR A 290 13.65 -12.93 21.35
CA THR A 290 13.68 -13.33 22.76
C THR A 290 13.22 -12.15 23.63
N LEU A 291 12.31 -12.40 24.58
CA LEU A 291 11.88 -11.37 25.52
C LEU A 291 13.01 -11.09 26.52
N THR A 292 13.50 -9.85 26.56
CA THR A 292 14.58 -9.42 27.46
C THR A 292 14.16 -8.13 28.13
N SER A 293 13.93 -8.18 29.44
CA SER A 293 13.49 -7.02 30.22
C SER A 293 14.46 -5.85 30.12
N ASP A 294 13.90 -4.64 30.07
CA ASP A 294 14.65 -3.37 30.04
C ASP A 294 15.61 -3.20 28.85
N ARG A 295 15.42 -3.97 27.75
CA ARG A 295 16.21 -3.83 26.52
C ARG A 295 15.78 -2.61 25.72
N SER A 296 16.69 -1.67 25.52
CA SER A 296 16.45 -0.42 24.78
C SER A 296 16.93 -0.47 23.32
N LEU A 297 16.53 0.52 22.51
CA LEU A 297 17.03 0.71 21.15
C LEU A 297 18.40 1.42 21.16
N GLU A 298 19.48 0.64 21.23
CA GLU A 298 20.85 1.19 21.25
C GLU A 298 21.15 2.07 20.03
N GLY A 299 21.58 3.32 20.29
CA GLY A 299 21.91 4.31 19.28
C GLY A 299 20.72 5.12 18.76
N ALA A 300 19.48 4.80 19.17
CA ALA A 300 18.32 5.61 18.82
C ALA A 300 18.35 6.94 19.61
N LYS A 301 18.29 8.06 18.89
CA LYS A 301 18.10 9.38 19.50
C LYS A 301 16.60 9.64 19.58
N TYR A 302 16.09 9.82 20.80
CA TYR A 302 14.72 10.26 21.00
C TYR A 302 14.55 11.68 20.41
N THR A 303 13.90 11.77 19.26
CA THR A 303 13.43 13.04 18.72
C THR A 303 12.07 13.34 19.35
N LYS A 304 12.02 14.38 20.19
CA LYS A 304 10.73 14.88 20.71
C LYS A 304 9.82 15.18 19.52
N PRO A 305 8.59 14.65 19.46
CA PRO A 305 7.66 15.01 18.41
C PRO A 305 7.43 16.52 18.42
N HIS A 306 7.48 17.14 17.24
CA HIS A 306 7.27 18.57 17.10
C HIS A 306 5.82 18.89 17.49
N ARG A 307 5.60 19.46 18.68
CA ARG A 307 4.27 19.88 19.14
C ARG A 307 3.78 21.01 18.24
N SER A 308 2.75 20.77 17.43
CA SER A 308 1.99 21.87 16.83
C SER A 308 1.11 22.52 17.90
N LYS A 309 0.89 23.84 17.82
CA LYS A 309 0.25 24.65 18.88
C LYS A 309 -1.26 24.41 19.04
N ASP A 310 -1.90 23.62 18.18
CA ASP A 310 -3.37 23.59 18.05
C ASP A 310 -4.07 22.46 18.82
N GLY A 311 -3.45 21.90 19.87
CA GLY A 311 -3.90 20.62 20.47
C GLY A 311 -4.37 20.64 21.93
N VAL A 312 -4.59 21.80 22.54
CA VAL A 312 -4.76 21.90 24.02
C VAL A 312 -6.05 21.25 24.52
N ALA A 313 -7.14 21.25 23.75
CA ALA A 313 -8.43 20.68 24.17
C ALA A 313 -8.53 19.15 24.01
N VAL A 314 -7.80 18.55 23.06
CA VAL A 314 -7.81 17.10 22.83
C VAL A 314 -6.87 16.37 23.81
N GLN A 315 -5.84 17.05 24.33
CA GLN A 315 -4.86 16.46 25.25
C GLN A 315 -5.42 16.10 26.64
N ALA A 316 -6.45 16.79 27.12
CA ALA A 316 -6.98 16.55 28.46
C ALA A 316 -7.75 15.21 28.58
N ALA A 317 -8.40 14.76 27.51
CA ALA A 317 -9.15 13.49 27.50
C ALA A 317 -8.27 12.25 27.25
N TRP A 318 -7.01 12.45 26.87
CA TRP A 318 -6.08 11.37 26.46
C TRP A 318 -4.76 11.38 27.23
N ALA A 319 -4.68 12.17 28.32
CA ALA A 319 -3.48 12.32 29.14
C ALA A 319 -2.94 10.97 29.66
N ASP A 320 -3.80 10.01 29.96
CA ASP A 320 -3.40 8.66 30.39
C ASP A 320 -2.80 7.82 29.25
N PHE A 321 -3.29 7.96 28.01
CA PHE A 321 -2.77 7.22 26.86
C PHE A 321 -1.47 7.84 26.32
N ASP A 322 -1.41 9.18 26.26
CA ASP A 322 -0.18 9.92 25.96
C ASP A 322 0.87 9.72 27.05
N ALA A 323 0.52 9.55 28.33
CA ALA A 323 1.49 9.23 29.39
C ALA A 323 2.15 7.84 29.18
N VAL A 324 1.41 6.88 28.61
CA VAL A 324 1.92 5.55 28.27
C VAL A 324 2.76 5.59 26.98
N HIS A 325 2.31 6.31 25.94
CA HIS A 325 2.96 6.28 24.60
C HIS A 325 4.00 7.40 24.36
N SER A 326 3.98 8.50 25.13
CA SER A 326 4.94 9.61 24.93
C SER A 326 6.36 9.33 25.42
N LYS A 327 6.53 8.30 26.27
CA LYS A 327 7.83 7.85 26.78
C LYS A 327 8.36 6.57 26.12
N GLU A 328 7.53 5.87 25.35
CA GLU A 328 7.95 4.66 24.63
C GLU A 328 8.62 5.06 23.31
N SER A 329 9.84 4.55 23.06
CA SER A 329 10.66 4.94 21.89
C SER A 329 10.21 4.29 20.58
N VAL A 330 9.18 3.45 20.62
CA VAL A 330 8.77 2.60 19.50
C VAL A 330 7.51 3.18 18.86
N ASN A 331 7.62 3.66 17.62
CA ASN A 331 6.48 4.20 16.89
C ASN A 331 5.62 3.07 16.29
N ASP A 332 4.45 2.81 16.87
CA ASP A 332 3.43 2.00 16.23
C ASP A 332 2.61 2.85 15.24
N ILE A 333 2.93 2.77 13.95
CA ILE A 333 2.26 3.54 12.90
C ILE A 333 0.76 3.22 12.79
N ILE A 334 0.31 2.02 13.13
CA ILE A 334 -1.10 1.66 13.02
C ILE A 334 -1.88 2.30 14.17
N ALA A 335 -1.36 2.22 15.39
CA ALA A 335 -1.96 2.86 16.56
C ALA A 335 -1.97 4.40 16.44
N LEU A 336 -0.85 5.00 16.00
CA LEU A 336 -0.76 6.44 15.74
C LEU A 336 -1.71 6.89 14.62
N GLY A 337 -1.80 6.07 13.57
CA GLY A 337 -2.73 6.26 12.46
C GLY A 337 -4.17 6.32 12.91
N TRP A 338 -4.59 5.33 13.71
CA TRP A 338 -5.91 5.26 14.32
C TRP A 338 -6.27 6.53 15.08
N ILE A 339 -5.38 6.98 15.97
CA ILE A 339 -5.58 8.20 16.75
C ILE A 339 -5.76 9.41 15.83
N LYS A 340 -4.91 9.55 14.79
CA LYS A 340 -4.97 10.68 13.85
C LYS A 340 -6.24 10.67 13.00
N VAL A 341 -6.63 9.50 12.47
CA VAL A 341 -7.87 9.34 11.69
C VAL A 341 -9.07 9.72 12.55
N ARG A 342 -9.16 9.19 13.78
CA ARG A 342 -10.28 9.45 14.69
C ARG A 342 -10.36 10.90 15.16
N SER A 343 -9.23 11.50 15.54
CA SER A 343 -9.21 12.83 16.16
C SER A 343 -9.28 13.99 15.16
N LYS A 344 -8.71 13.82 13.96
CA LYS A 344 -8.58 14.91 12.97
C LYS A 344 -9.00 14.50 11.57
N GLY A 345 -8.53 13.33 11.11
CA GLY A 345 -8.70 12.90 9.73
C GLY A 345 -10.16 12.76 9.29
N LEU A 346 -11.00 12.10 10.10
CA LEU A 346 -12.43 11.93 9.81
C LEU A 346 -13.20 13.24 9.93
N PRO A 347 -13.08 14.05 11.01
CA PRO A 347 -13.73 15.36 11.06
C PRO A 347 -13.36 16.26 9.88
N GLN A 348 -12.08 16.32 9.51
CA GLN A 348 -11.64 17.09 8.35
C GLN A 348 -12.26 16.57 7.05
N PHE A 349 -12.23 15.25 6.86
CA PHE A 349 -12.82 14.62 5.68
C PHE A 349 -14.35 14.83 5.58
N TYR A 350 -15.07 14.89 6.71
CA TYR A 350 -16.50 15.19 6.74
C TYR A 350 -16.81 16.67 6.49
N ASN A 351 -15.94 17.57 6.95
CA ASN A 351 -16.09 19.02 6.86
C ASN A 351 -15.58 19.59 5.53
N GLU A 352 -14.77 18.83 4.78
CA GLU A 352 -14.49 19.12 3.38
C GLU A 352 -15.81 18.96 2.60
N GLU A 353 -16.60 20.04 2.55
CA GLU A 353 -17.81 20.20 1.71
C GLU A 353 -17.55 19.72 0.27
N ASP A 354 -16.30 19.73 -0.16
CA ASP A 354 -15.86 19.38 -1.49
C ASP A 354 -15.91 17.88 -1.81
N ALA A 355 -15.81 16.96 -0.84
CA ALA A 355 -15.77 15.52 -1.18
C ALA A 355 -17.12 15.01 -1.75
N LEU A 356 -18.23 15.54 -1.24
CA LEU A 356 -19.59 15.24 -1.74
C LEU A 356 -19.97 16.16 -2.90
N THR A 357 -19.56 17.43 -2.88
CA THR A 357 -19.89 18.41 -3.94
C THR A 357 -19.07 18.16 -5.21
N THR A 358 -17.78 17.82 -5.12
CA THR A 358 -16.96 17.31 -6.23
C THR A 358 -17.55 16.01 -6.79
N ARG A 359 -18.12 15.16 -5.93
CA ARG A 359 -18.80 13.93 -6.35
C ARG A 359 -20.13 14.20 -7.07
N GLU A 360 -20.96 15.10 -6.56
CA GLU A 360 -22.21 15.54 -7.23
C GLU A 360 -21.91 16.22 -8.57
N SER A 361 -20.91 17.09 -8.62
CA SER A 361 -20.38 17.69 -9.86
C SER A 361 -19.96 16.62 -10.88
N MET A 362 -19.22 15.61 -10.43
CA MET A 362 -18.78 14.50 -11.27
C MET A 362 -19.94 13.60 -11.76
N LEU A 363 -20.95 13.35 -10.91
CA LEU A 363 -22.15 12.59 -11.30
C LEU A 363 -23.00 13.36 -12.31
N ARG A 364 -23.23 14.67 -12.10
CA ARG A 364 -23.91 15.55 -13.07
C ARG A 364 -23.18 15.65 -14.40
N THR A 365 -21.85 15.60 -14.38
CA THR A 365 -21.03 15.62 -15.61
C THR A 365 -21.10 14.29 -16.37
N MET A 366 -21.24 13.16 -15.66
CA MET A 366 -21.36 11.82 -16.27
C MET A 366 -22.77 11.49 -16.77
N LEU A 367 -23.79 12.11 -16.17
CA LEU A 367 -25.20 11.99 -16.57
C LEU A 367 -25.61 12.95 -17.68
N ARG A 368 -24.71 13.84 -18.14
CA ARG A 368 -24.99 14.64 -19.33
C ARG A 368 -25.06 13.68 -20.53
N PRO A 369 -26.20 13.60 -21.24
CA PRO A 369 -26.28 12.81 -22.46
C PRO A 369 -25.17 13.29 -23.41
N LEU A 370 -24.37 12.35 -23.92
CA LEU A 370 -23.44 12.59 -25.02
C LEU A 370 -24.26 12.89 -26.28
N GLY A 371 -24.86 14.08 -26.37
CA GLY A 371 -25.87 14.30 -27.40
C GLY A 371 -26.41 15.72 -27.58
N THR A 372 -25.83 16.75 -26.95
CA THR A 372 -26.20 18.14 -27.27
C THR A 372 -24.95 18.96 -27.58
N ASP A 373 -24.25 18.58 -28.64
CA ASP A 373 -23.53 19.58 -29.42
C ASP A 373 -24.59 20.46 -30.07
N ASN A 374 -24.65 21.71 -29.62
CA ASN A 374 -25.46 22.76 -30.21
C ASN A 374 -25.05 22.97 -31.67
N ASN A 375 -25.68 22.23 -32.58
CA ASN A 375 -25.85 22.66 -33.95
C ASN A 375 -27.34 22.92 -34.14
N SER A 376 -27.68 24.21 -34.15
CA SER A 376 -29.01 24.71 -34.45
C SER A 376 -29.45 24.23 -35.84
N GLY A 377 -30.33 23.25 -35.85
CA GLY A 377 -31.11 22.85 -37.02
C GLY A 377 -32.52 22.53 -36.54
N GLU A 378 -33.45 23.45 -36.80
CA GLU A 378 -34.88 23.28 -36.56
C GLU A 378 -35.37 22.00 -37.24
N GLY A 379 -36.03 21.15 -36.45
CA GLY A 379 -36.70 19.95 -36.91
C GLY A 379 -37.49 19.36 -35.75
N ASP A 380 -38.77 19.71 -35.68
CA ASP A 380 -39.79 19.04 -34.87
C ASP A 380 -39.71 17.52 -35.10
N ASP A 381 -39.57 16.75 -34.02
CA ASP A 381 -40.13 15.40 -33.91
C ASP A 381 -40.30 15.07 -32.41
N ASP A 382 -41.55 15.10 -31.96
CA ASP A 382 -42.03 14.66 -30.66
C ASP A 382 -41.81 13.15 -30.52
N HIS A 383 -40.88 12.73 -29.65
CA HIS A 383 -40.85 11.38 -29.13
C HIS A 383 -40.72 11.41 -27.59
N ASP A 384 -41.85 11.09 -26.94
CA ASP A 384 -42.00 10.78 -25.53
C ASP A 384 -41.18 9.52 -25.17
N ASP A 385 -40.05 9.68 -24.49
CA ASP A 385 -39.27 8.60 -23.85
C ASP A 385 -38.89 9.03 -22.40
N ASP A 386 -39.88 9.49 -21.62
CA ASP A 386 -39.71 9.97 -20.23
C ASP A 386 -39.80 8.87 -19.16
N GLU A 387 -39.91 7.58 -19.51
CA GLU A 387 -40.23 6.52 -18.52
C GLU A 387 -39.01 5.94 -17.76
N ASP A 388 -37.76 6.25 -18.13
CA ASP A 388 -36.56 5.69 -17.48
C ASP A 388 -35.85 6.65 -16.49
N ASP A 389 -36.15 7.96 -16.50
CA ASP A 389 -35.48 8.94 -15.62
C ASP A 389 -36.01 8.92 -14.17
N ASP A 390 -37.29 8.59 -13.97
CA ASP A 390 -37.92 8.54 -12.64
C ASP A 390 -37.32 7.45 -11.73
N ALA A 391 -36.87 6.32 -12.30
CA ALA A 391 -36.29 5.22 -11.56
C ALA A 391 -34.91 5.55 -10.97
N TRP A 392 -34.13 6.41 -11.65
CA TRP A 392 -32.82 6.85 -11.17
C TRP A 392 -32.94 7.95 -10.11
N ASP A 393 -33.91 8.85 -10.24
CA ASP A 393 -34.22 9.88 -9.25
C ASP A 393 -34.75 9.31 -7.93
N GLU A 394 -35.42 8.17 -7.98
CA GLU A 394 -35.87 7.45 -6.78
C GLU A 394 -34.70 6.72 -6.08
N ALA A 395 -33.77 6.13 -6.84
CA ALA A 395 -32.54 5.53 -6.30
C ALA A 395 -31.61 6.59 -5.66
N ASP A 396 -31.52 7.79 -6.24
CA ASP A 396 -30.75 8.91 -5.67
C ASP A 396 -31.40 9.45 -4.38
N ARG A 397 -32.74 9.54 -4.33
CA ARG A 397 -33.48 9.92 -3.12
C ARG A 397 -33.31 8.90 -1.98
N ASP A 398 -33.36 7.60 -2.28
CA ASP A 398 -33.09 6.54 -1.28
C ASP A 398 -31.65 6.63 -0.75
N LEU A 399 -30.69 6.87 -1.65
CA LEU A 399 -29.29 6.99 -1.29
C LEU A 399 -29.00 8.18 -0.38
N ARG A 400 -29.58 9.35 -0.67
CA ARG A 400 -29.51 10.55 0.18
C ARG A 400 -30.10 10.28 1.56
N SER A 401 -31.24 9.58 1.61
CA SER A 401 -31.92 9.22 2.85
C SER A 401 -31.10 8.26 3.71
N ARG A 402 -30.39 7.31 3.08
CA ARG A 402 -29.50 6.36 3.78
C ARG A 402 -28.23 7.02 4.29
N LEU A 403 -27.62 7.90 3.49
CA LEU A 403 -26.45 8.68 3.89
C LEU A 403 -26.73 9.65 5.04
N ALA A 404 -27.94 10.23 5.09
CA ALA A 404 -28.37 11.08 6.18
C ALA A 404 -28.51 10.29 7.49
N ARG A 405 -29.09 9.08 7.45
CA ARG A 405 -29.20 8.19 8.63
C ARG A 405 -27.84 7.69 9.11
N ASP A 406 -26.94 7.29 8.20
CA ASP A 406 -25.57 6.87 8.56
C ASP A 406 -24.76 8.00 9.25
N ARG A 407 -25.09 9.27 8.95
CA ARG A 407 -24.52 10.46 9.58
C ARG A 407 -25.00 10.64 11.02
N GLU A 408 -26.25 10.30 11.31
CA GLU A 408 -26.85 10.39 12.65
C GLU A 408 -26.35 9.26 13.58
N ASP A 409 -26.10 8.07 13.03
CA ASP A 409 -25.67 6.89 13.81
C ASP A 409 -24.13 6.74 13.97
N GLY A 410 -23.34 7.67 13.43
CA GLY A 410 -21.88 7.61 13.52
C GLY A 410 -21.24 6.51 12.65
N GLY A 411 -21.92 6.06 11.59
CA GLY A 411 -21.69 4.76 10.93
C GLY A 411 -20.31 4.46 10.34
N LEU A 412 -19.48 5.47 10.04
CA LEU A 412 -18.10 5.25 9.57
C LEU A 412 -17.09 5.15 10.73
N MET A 413 -17.44 5.66 11.92
CA MET A 413 -16.63 5.58 13.14
C MET A 413 -16.82 4.24 13.89
N HIS A 414 -17.95 3.55 13.66
CA HIS A 414 -18.23 2.26 14.30
C HIS A 414 -17.66 1.05 13.54
N GLU A 415 -17.33 1.21 12.26
CA GLU A 415 -16.82 0.15 11.37
C GLU A 415 -15.32 0.21 11.08
N LEU A 416 -14.70 1.38 11.27
CA LEU A 416 -13.25 1.54 11.38
C LEU A 416 -12.82 1.02 12.75
#